data_AF-A0A9P8LXR6-F1
#
_entry.id   AF-A0A9P8LXR6-F1
#
_cell.length_a   1.000
_cell.length_b   1.000
_cell.length_c   1.000
_cell.angle_alpha   90.00
_cell.angle_beta   90.00
_cell.angle_gamma   90.00
#
_symmetry.space_group_name_H-M   'P 1'
#
loop_
_entity.id
_entity.type
_entity.pdbx_description
1 polymer ?
#
loop_
_entity_poly.entity_id
_entity_poly.type
_entity_poly.pdbx_seq_one_letter_code
_entity_poly.pdbx_strand_id
1 'polypeptide(L)'
;MSACTTTDNCSIQEYCHSKICTSCNSISPCVCSTTSKPSSLPGCLKCAQANTCTECASGLFLSTNTCVENCPSGTYVTASAQCIACSNSTPAIGCICGKQAVQYCVSCDKNLCNTCHINFELDSNTHKCVKCKKGFTSPDGKSCIEFNCPDDCLTCADPKKCDQCELTFTLNTGNSCTPCFANCGKCTINMGTTEVPAPTTCTTCLDGFFIQNGGLHCQECGIKSCKTCTHTTLPFPIITCDTCTDGYHLEGGFCVICSPKSSINLASKVCTCGSDTTGNCGNCSSNSDHCGYCLIGYGLNLDGTCTKCAGVFPVVGPLGNCVSNETCFDVQCVDCGNSIDSCRKCRDGFQLDITGVCVKICTIKLQNGQFCRQNEDLTIDPVVNFCPVDGPLIQTITTACYCGGTTENCANCSGSTINQCGSCLKGYSLDEDHNCSLCASGYQRDMSNLLCVPSGGNSSSGLSLGWIIGISVTGCLLLCTLIVGLIVWFVRRGKQEYTRIR
;
A
#
# COMPACT_ATOMS: atom_id res chain seq x y z
N MET A 1 -14.91 -31.72 -39.67
CA MET A 1 -15.48 -31.93 -41.02
C MET A 1 -16.98 -31.68 -40.92
N SER A 2 -17.43 -30.50 -41.35
CA SER A 2 -18.84 -30.16 -41.50
C SER A 2 -18.96 -29.38 -42.80
N ALA A 3 -19.79 -29.86 -43.73
CA ALA A 3 -19.95 -29.32 -45.07
C ALA A 3 -20.97 -28.18 -45.07
N CYS A 4 -20.67 -27.08 -45.76
CA CYS A 4 -21.67 -26.06 -46.10
C CYS A 4 -22.38 -26.47 -47.39
N THR A 5 -23.71 -26.61 -47.31
CA THR A 5 -24.61 -26.82 -48.44
C THR A 5 -25.05 -25.48 -49.04
N THR A 6 -25.26 -25.50 -50.35
CA THR A 6 -25.53 -24.35 -51.22
C THR A 6 -26.94 -23.80 -51.07
N THR A 7 -27.09 -22.48 -50.85
CA THR A 7 -27.79 -21.51 -51.73
C THR A 7 -27.93 -20.13 -51.04
N ASP A 8 -27.87 -19.08 -51.86
CA ASP A 8 -28.14 -17.65 -51.59
C ASP A 8 -26.99 -16.70 -51.18
N ASN A 9 -26.54 -15.94 -52.19
CA ASN A 9 -26.04 -14.55 -52.16
C ASN A 9 -25.15 -14.08 -50.99
N CYS A 10 -23.82 -14.18 -51.14
CA CYS A 10 -22.89 -13.28 -50.45
C CYS A 10 -22.47 -12.14 -51.37
N SER A 11 -23.13 -10.99 -51.21
CA SER A 11 -22.53 -9.70 -51.53
C SER A 11 -21.57 -9.32 -50.41
N ILE A 12 -20.35 -8.92 -50.77
CA ILE A 12 -19.33 -8.30 -49.90
C ILE A 12 -18.58 -9.26 -48.95
N GLN A 13 -17.35 -9.58 -49.37
CA GLN A 13 -16.15 -9.82 -48.56
C GLN A 13 -16.31 -10.43 -47.15
N GLU A 14 -16.40 -11.76 -47.07
CA GLU A 14 -15.87 -12.49 -45.91
C GLU A 14 -14.42 -12.92 -46.21
N TYR A 15 -13.48 -12.39 -45.41
CA TYR A 15 -12.06 -12.73 -45.47
C TYR A 15 -11.78 -14.01 -44.68
N CYS A 16 -11.48 -15.11 -45.39
CA CYS A 16 -10.81 -16.27 -44.80
C CYS A 16 -9.29 -16.00 -44.74
N HIS A 17 -8.74 -15.82 -43.53
CA HIS A 17 -7.29 -15.87 -43.23
C HIS A 17 -6.36 -15.23 -44.28
N SER A 18 -6.64 -13.98 -44.67
CA SER A 18 -5.70 -13.13 -45.42
C SER A 18 -5.26 -13.63 -46.81
N LYS A 19 -6.13 -14.31 -47.59
CA LYS A 19 -5.93 -14.53 -49.05
C LYS A 19 -7.24 -14.39 -49.86
N ILE A 20 -7.13 -13.92 -51.11
CA ILE A 20 -8.27 -13.81 -52.06
C ILE A 20 -8.41 -15.12 -52.84
N CYS A 21 -9.64 -15.67 -52.94
CA CYS A 21 -9.99 -16.75 -53.87
C CYS A 21 -10.19 -16.19 -55.28
N THR A 22 -9.46 -16.69 -56.27
CA THR A 22 -9.56 -16.19 -57.67
C THR A 22 -10.24 -17.15 -58.65
N SER A 23 -10.58 -18.39 -58.27
CA SER A 23 -11.58 -19.20 -59.00
C SER A 23 -12.09 -20.37 -58.14
N CYS A 24 -13.38 -20.70 -58.27
CA CYS A 24 -13.94 -21.95 -57.78
C CYS A 24 -14.24 -22.84 -58.99
N ASN A 25 -13.74 -24.07 -58.99
CA ASN A 25 -14.30 -25.12 -59.85
C ASN A 25 -14.37 -26.44 -59.09
N SER A 26 -15.39 -27.23 -59.39
CA SER A 26 -16.09 -28.16 -58.49
C SER A 26 -15.35 -29.44 -58.05
N ILE A 27 -14.01 -29.53 -58.16
CA ILE A 27 -13.31 -30.82 -57.96
C ILE A 27 -11.99 -30.75 -57.12
N SER A 28 -11.51 -29.61 -56.58
CA SER A 28 -10.33 -29.64 -55.66
C SER A 28 -10.16 -28.39 -54.76
N PRO A 29 -9.48 -28.45 -53.59
CA PRO A 29 -9.29 -27.31 -52.69
C PRO A 29 -8.36 -26.22 -53.27
N CYS A 30 -8.61 -24.96 -52.93
CA CYS A 30 -8.00 -23.76 -53.50
C CYS A 30 -6.46 -23.73 -53.48
N VAL A 31 -5.84 -23.44 -54.63
CA VAL A 31 -4.40 -23.14 -54.74
C VAL A 31 -4.18 -21.63 -54.55
N CYS A 32 -3.34 -21.25 -53.60
CA CYS A 32 -3.00 -19.85 -53.30
C CYS A 32 -1.71 -19.41 -54.01
N SER A 33 -1.77 -18.41 -54.89
CA SER A 33 -0.60 -17.82 -55.55
C SER A 33 0.04 -16.68 -54.73
N THR A 34 1.38 -16.53 -54.82
CA THR A 34 2.20 -15.58 -54.04
C THR A 34 2.68 -14.38 -54.85
N THR A 35 1.78 -13.64 -55.50
CA THR A 35 2.17 -12.39 -56.18
C THR A 35 1.14 -11.27 -56.03
N SER A 36 1.65 -10.13 -55.56
CA SER A 36 1.07 -8.78 -55.49
C SER A 36 -0.05 -8.47 -54.46
N LYS A 37 0.38 -7.87 -53.35
CA LYS A 37 -0.40 -7.16 -52.31
C LYS A 37 -0.98 -5.86 -52.89
N PRO A 38 -2.31 -5.60 -52.77
CA PRO A 38 -2.85 -4.26 -52.92
C PRO A 38 -2.97 -3.61 -51.53
N SER A 39 -1.95 -2.86 -51.12
CA SER A 39 -2.10 -1.75 -50.16
C SER A 39 -0.78 -0.99 -50.09
N SER A 40 -0.71 0.14 -50.79
CA SER A 40 0.45 1.04 -50.87
C SER A 40 0.60 1.95 -49.64
N LEU A 41 0.25 1.49 -48.43
CA LEU A 41 0.54 2.19 -47.19
C LEU A 41 1.58 1.40 -46.37
N PRO A 42 2.85 1.83 -46.37
CA PRO A 42 3.88 1.26 -45.51
C PRO A 42 3.45 1.28 -44.04
N GLY A 43 3.66 0.18 -43.31
CA GLY A 43 3.42 0.13 -41.86
C GLY A 43 1.96 -0.01 -41.40
N CYS A 44 0.98 -0.09 -42.30
CA CYS A 44 -0.42 -0.27 -41.95
C CYS A 44 -0.82 -1.76 -41.79
N LEU A 45 -1.50 -2.10 -40.69
CA LEU A 45 -2.00 -3.44 -40.36
C LEU A 45 -3.44 -3.67 -40.85
N LYS A 46 -4.32 -2.67 -40.70
CA LYS A 46 -5.71 -2.70 -41.21
C LYS A 46 -6.07 -1.43 -41.96
N CYS A 47 -6.71 -1.59 -43.11
CA CYS A 47 -7.17 -0.49 -43.95
C CYS A 47 -8.71 -0.50 -44.01
N ALA A 48 -9.35 0.66 -43.90
CA ALA A 48 -10.77 0.83 -44.20
C ALA A 48 -11.03 0.97 -45.71
N GLN A 49 -10.08 1.59 -46.43
CA GLN A 49 -10.09 1.80 -47.89
C GLN A 49 -8.64 1.82 -48.41
N ALA A 50 -8.45 1.83 -49.73
CA ALA A 50 -7.13 1.76 -50.37
C ALA A 50 -6.08 2.76 -49.81
N ASN A 51 -6.52 3.93 -49.33
CA ASN A 51 -5.67 5.01 -48.81
C ASN A 51 -5.93 5.38 -47.34
N THR A 52 -6.65 4.54 -46.59
CA THR A 52 -7.09 4.88 -45.23
C THR A 52 -6.70 3.78 -44.26
N CYS A 53 -5.66 4.01 -43.47
CA CYS A 53 -5.26 3.11 -42.40
C CYS A 53 -6.10 3.33 -41.14
N THR A 54 -6.53 2.25 -40.51
CA THR A 54 -7.25 2.28 -39.22
C THR A 54 -6.46 1.65 -38.09
N GLU A 55 -5.42 0.87 -38.39
CA GLU A 55 -4.56 0.22 -37.38
C GLU A 55 -3.15 0.08 -37.93
N CYS A 56 -2.14 0.51 -37.15
CA CYS A 56 -0.74 0.49 -37.53
C CYS A 56 -0.01 -0.73 -36.98
N ALA A 57 1.06 -1.14 -37.65
CA ALA A 57 1.98 -2.14 -37.13
C ALA A 57 2.61 -1.68 -35.80
N SER A 58 2.97 -2.62 -34.94
CA SER A 58 3.58 -2.33 -33.63
C SER A 58 4.80 -1.42 -33.76
N GLY A 59 4.82 -0.35 -32.95
CA GLY A 59 5.88 0.67 -32.97
C GLY A 59 5.58 1.90 -33.85
N LEU A 60 4.46 1.93 -34.58
CA LEU A 60 4.00 3.09 -35.35
C LEU A 60 2.73 3.71 -34.76
N PHE A 61 2.52 5.00 -35.00
CA PHE A 61 1.37 5.76 -34.53
C PHE A 61 0.41 6.10 -35.68
N LEU A 62 -0.89 6.06 -35.40
CA LEU A 62 -1.91 6.45 -36.36
C LEU A 62 -2.12 7.97 -36.34
N SER A 63 -1.79 8.64 -37.45
CA SER A 63 -2.01 10.07 -37.66
C SER A 63 -2.85 10.30 -38.92
N THR A 64 -4.06 10.84 -38.77
CA THR A 64 -4.95 11.24 -39.89
C THR A 64 -4.99 10.21 -41.04
N ASN A 65 -5.18 8.94 -40.69
CA ASN A 65 -5.27 7.77 -41.60
C ASN A 65 -3.95 7.23 -42.17
N THR A 66 -2.80 7.67 -41.66
CA THR A 66 -1.47 7.16 -42.04
C THR A 66 -0.68 6.69 -40.82
N CYS A 67 0.21 5.72 -41.01
CA CYS A 67 1.10 5.24 -39.96
C CYS A 67 2.42 5.99 -40.01
N VAL A 68 2.80 6.61 -38.90
CA VAL A 68 4.02 7.41 -38.78
C VAL A 68 4.87 6.92 -37.63
N GLU A 69 6.19 7.00 -37.78
CA GLU A 69 7.13 6.65 -36.70
C GLU A 69 7.07 7.65 -35.55
N ASN A 70 6.78 8.92 -35.85
CA ASN A 70 6.67 9.99 -34.87
C ASN A 70 5.42 10.82 -35.17
N CYS A 71 4.65 11.13 -34.15
CA CYS A 71 3.50 12.02 -34.30
C CYS A 71 3.96 13.44 -34.67
N PRO A 72 3.20 14.15 -35.53
CA PRO A 72 3.57 15.49 -35.98
C PRO A 72 3.45 16.52 -34.86
N SER A 73 4.15 17.66 -35.01
CA SER A 73 4.04 18.80 -34.11
C SER A 73 2.58 19.24 -33.90
N GLY A 74 2.22 19.60 -32.67
CA GLY A 74 0.87 19.99 -32.30
C GLY A 74 -0.06 18.81 -32.00
N THR A 75 0.48 17.62 -31.74
CA THR A 75 -0.29 16.43 -31.36
C THR A 75 0.25 15.76 -30.10
N TYR A 76 -0.54 14.90 -29.47
CA TYR A 76 -0.13 14.02 -28.38
C TYR A 76 -0.52 12.56 -28.69
N VAL A 77 0.20 11.62 -28.07
CA VAL A 77 -0.01 10.18 -28.25
C VAL A 77 -0.99 9.66 -27.20
N THR A 78 -2.03 8.95 -27.63
CA THR A 78 -2.95 8.22 -26.73
C THR A 78 -2.41 6.84 -26.33
N ALA A 79 -3.01 6.24 -25.30
CA ALA A 79 -2.73 4.84 -24.94
C ALA A 79 -3.02 3.84 -26.09
N SER A 80 -3.87 4.23 -27.04
CA SER A 80 -4.17 3.47 -28.27
C SER A 80 -3.20 3.75 -29.43
N ALA A 81 -2.06 4.41 -29.19
CA ALA A 81 -1.06 4.78 -30.19
C ALA A 81 -1.60 5.65 -31.34
N GLN A 82 -2.50 6.59 -31.02
CA GLN A 82 -3.05 7.56 -31.98
C GLN A 82 -2.50 8.96 -31.71
N CYS A 83 -2.21 9.70 -32.78
CA CYS A 83 -1.83 11.11 -32.72
C CYS A 83 -3.10 11.98 -32.73
N ILE A 84 -3.39 12.63 -31.61
CA ILE A 84 -4.55 13.53 -31.48
C ILE A 84 -4.07 14.98 -31.41
N ALA A 85 -4.78 15.88 -32.09
CA ALA A 85 -4.49 17.31 -32.06
C ALA A 85 -4.58 17.87 -30.64
N CYS A 86 -3.61 18.71 -30.29
CA CYS A 86 -3.60 19.38 -29.02
C CYS A 86 -4.73 20.39 -28.85
N SER A 87 -5.25 20.47 -27.64
CA SER A 87 -6.28 21.42 -27.21
C SER A 87 -6.23 21.63 -25.69
N ASN A 88 -7.15 22.43 -25.13
CA ASN A 88 -7.25 22.62 -23.69
C ASN A 88 -7.63 21.34 -22.91
N SER A 89 -8.06 20.26 -23.59
CA SER A 89 -8.29 18.94 -22.98
C SER A 89 -7.10 17.99 -23.14
N THR A 90 -5.91 18.49 -23.51
CA THR A 90 -4.69 17.67 -23.65
C THR A 90 -4.27 17.10 -22.30
N PRO A 91 -3.89 15.81 -22.19
CA PRO A 91 -3.40 15.23 -20.95
C PRO A 91 -2.14 15.93 -20.43
N ALA A 92 -1.86 15.80 -19.14
CA ALA A 92 -0.70 16.43 -18.49
C ALA A 92 0.66 16.11 -19.15
N ILE A 93 0.76 14.99 -19.89
CA ILE A 93 1.96 14.62 -20.66
C ILE A 93 2.34 15.65 -21.75
N GLY A 94 1.38 16.48 -22.17
CA GLY A 94 1.56 17.64 -23.03
C GLY A 94 1.76 17.35 -24.53
N CYS A 95 1.89 18.41 -25.31
CA CYS A 95 2.04 18.36 -26.76
C CYS A 95 3.45 18.00 -27.23
N ILE A 96 3.53 17.27 -28.33
CA ILE A 96 4.76 17.15 -29.12
C ILE A 96 4.93 18.45 -29.91
N CYS A 97 5.97 19.22 -29.60
CA CYS A 97 6.40 20.39 -30.37
C CYS A 97 7.78 20.08 -30.97
N GLY A 98 7.84 19.91 -32.29
CA GLY A 98 9.06 19.46 -32.97
C GLY A 98 9.34 17.97 -32.72
N LYS A 99 10.42 17.68 -32.00
CA LYS A 99 10.84 16.30 -31.65
C LYS A 99 10.68 15.96 -30.17
N GLN A 100 10.13 16.86 -29.38
CA GLN A 100 10.04 16.71 -27.92
C GLN A 100 8.60 16.90 -27.46
N ALA A 101 8.17 16.06 -26.52
CA ALA A 101 6.96 16.29 -25.76
C ALA A 101 7.22 17.36 -24.69
N VAL A 102 6.47 18.44 -24.72
CA VAL A 102 6.53 19.52 -23.74
C VAL A 102 5.35 19.37 -22.79
N GLN A 103 5.64 18.97 -21.55
CA GLN A 103 4.64 18.73 -20.51
C GLN A 103 3.77 19.97 -20.28
N TYR A 104 2.46 19.77 -20.10
CA TYR A 104 1.45 20.83 -19.95
C TYR A 104 1.32 21.83 -21.11
N CYS A 105 1.95 21.60 -22.25
CA CYS A 105 1.74 22.40 -23.44
C CYS A 105 0.40 22.04 -24.10
N VAL A 106 -0.35 23.04 -24.59
CA VAL A 106 -1.64 22.87 -25.29
C VAL A 106 -1.64 23.40 -26.72
N SER A 107 -0.64 24.19 -27.12
CA SER A 107 -0.43 24.60 -28.52
C SER A 107 1.05 24.82 -28.84
N CYS A 108 1.44 24.54 -30.08
CA CYS A 108 2.79 24.77 -30.58
C CYS A 108 2.81 25.87 -31.65
N ASP A 109 3.83 26.73 -31.65
CA ASP A 109 4.17 27.62 -32.76
C ASP A 109 5.61 27.35 -33.20
N LYS A 110 5.86 27.24 -34.50
CA LYS A 110 7.19 26.98 -35.08
C LYS A 110 7.98 25.87 -34.37
N ASN A 111 7.31 24.76 -34.05
CA ASN A 111 7.87 23.59 -33.33
C ASN A 111 8.26 23.84 -31.86
N LEU A 112 7.84 24.94 -31.25
CA LEU A 112 8.05 25.27 -29.83
C LEU A 112 6.70 25.41 -29.13
N CYS A 113 6.67 25.24 -27.80
CA CYS A 113 5.42 25.47 -27.07
C CYS A 113 5.06 26.97 -27.09
N ASN A 114 3.80 27.26 -27.37
CA ASN A 114 3.27 28.62 -27.49
C ASN A 114 2.21 28.94 -26.43
N THR A 115 1.46 27.94 -25.95
CA THR A 115 0.48 28.13 -24.89
C THR A 115 0.45 26.90 -24.00
N CYS A 116 0.41 27.13 -22.70
CA CYS A 116 0.36 26.12 -21.67
C CYS A 116 -1.07 25.89 -21.18
N HIS A 117 -1.26 24.82 -20.43
CA HIS A 117 -2.50 24.56 -19.72
C HIS A 117 -2.78 25.70 -18.72
N ILE A 118 -4.06 25.91 -18.36
CA ILE A 118 -4.43 26.88 -17.31
C ILE A 118 -3.62 26.64 -16.03
N ASN A 119 -3.24 27.73 -15.35
CA ASN A 119 -2.33 27.76 -14.19
C ASN A 119 -0.85 27.42 -14.46
N PHE A 120 -0.41 27.45 -15.71
CA PHE A 120 0.99 27.37 -16.09
C PHE A 120 1.39 28.60 -16.94
N GLU A 121 2.59 29.12 -16.72
CA GLU A 121 3.21 30.15 -17.55
C GLU A 121 4.18 29.55 -18.55
N LEU A 122 4.33 30.21 -19.70
CA LEU A 122 5.33 29.85 -20.68
C LEU A 122 6.66 30.54 -20.31
N ASP A 123 7.68 29.77 -19.99
CA ASP A 123 9.04 30.30 -19.88
C ASP A 123 9.56 30.65 -21.28
N SER A 124 9.65 31.95 -21.57
CA SER A 124 10.09 32.48 -22.86
C SER A 124 11.50 32.07 -23.28
N ASN A 125 12.36 31.64 -22.35
CA ASN A 125 13.74 31.21 -22.66
C ASN A 125 13.80 29.72 -22.99
N THR A 126 13.04 28.90 -22.26
CA THR A 126 13.09 27.43 -22.40
C THR A 126 11.96 26.86 -23.24
N HIS A 127 10.92 27.67 -23.54
CA HIS A 127 9.67 27.25 -24.18
C HIS A 127 9.00 26.06 -23.46
N LYS A 128 9.12 26.02 -22.13
CA LYS A 128 8.49 25.03 -21.25
C LYS A 128 7.41 25.68 -20.39
N CYS A 129 6.44 24.86 -19.99
CA CYS A 129 5.36 25.28 -19.11
C CYS A 129 5.78 25.13 -17.64
N VAL A 130 5.77 26.23 -16.91
CA VAL A 130 6.11 26.30 -15.48
C VAL A 130 4.84 26.54 -14.69
N LYS A 131 4.62 25.76 -13.63
CA LYS A 131 3.43 25.92 -12.79
C LYS A 131 3.49 27.27 -12.06
N CYS A 132 2.38 28.01 -12.03
CA CYS A 132 2.31 29.24 -11.25
C CYS A 132 2.60 28.97 -9.77
N LYS A 133 3.31 29.91 -9.14
CA LYS A 133 3.55 29.89 -7.68
C LYS A 133 2.23 30.12 -6.94
N LYS A 134 2.17 29.69 -5.67
CA LYS A 134 1.02 29.96 -4.79
C LYS A 134 0.72 31.47 -4.77
N GLY A 135 -0.55 31.86 -4.95
CA GLY A 135 -0.99 33.26 -5.05
C GLY A 135 -1.06 33.81 -6.48
N PHE A 136 -0.73 33.01 -7.49
CA PHE A 136 -0.78 33.41 -8.89
C PHE A 136 -1.60 32.42 -9.73
N THR A 137 -2.33 32.92 -10.73
CA THR A 137 -3.07 32.11 -11.72
C THR A 137 -2.69 32.52 -13.14
N SER A 138 -2.82 31.60 -14.11
CA SER A 138 -2.67 31.91 -15.53
C SER A 138 -3.94 31.49 -16.27
N PRO A 139 -4.88 32.42 -16.53
CA PRO A 139 -6.13 32.11 -17.20
C PRO A 139 -5.97 31.90 -18.71
N ASP A 140 -4.88 32.41 -19.29
CA ASP A 140 -4.58 32.32 -20.72
C ASP A 140 -3.44 31.33 -21.06
N GLY A 141 -2.83 30.71 -20.05
CA GLY A 141 -1.74 29.75 -20.21
C GLY A 141 -0.44 30.38 -20.74
N LYS A 142 -0.28 31.69 -20.61
CA LYS A 142 0.93 32.43 -21.07
C LYS A 142 1.68 33.05 -19.92
N SER A 143 0.99 33.72 -19.00
CA SER A 143 1.62 34.41 -17.88
C SER A 143 0.85 34.22 -16.59
N CYS A 144 1.58 34.05 -15.48
CA CYS A 144 1.00 34.04 -14.16
C CYS A 144 0.75 35.48 -13.70
N ILE A 145 -0.49 35.78 -13.32
CA ILE A 145 -0.89 37.06 -12.72
C ILE A 145 -1.21 36.85 -11.24
N GLU A 146 -0.94 37.87 -10.42
CA GLU A 146 -1.29 37.86 -9.00
C GLU A 146 -2.81 37.76 -8.86
N PHE A 147 -3.26 36.75 -8.13
CA PHE A 147 -4.67 36.48 -7.90
C PHE A 147 -4.85 36.21 -6.41
N ASN A 148 -5.01 37.30 -5.67
CA ASN A 148 -5.31 37.25 -4.25
C ASN A 148 -6.83 37.38 -4.10
N CYS A 149 -7.45 36.39 -3.48
CA CYS A 149 -8.81 36.53 -3.01
C CYS A 149 -8.90 37.62 -1.93
N PRO A 150 -10.09 38.17 -1.68
CA PRO A 150 -10.31 39.01 -0.51
C PRO A 150 -9.81 38.31 0.77
N ASP A 151 -9.38 39.08 1.77
CA ASP A 151 -9.07 38.53 3.09
C ASP A 151 -10.28 37.72 3.62
N ASP A 152 -10.01 36.66 4.39
CA ASP A 152 -11.00 35.70 4.91
C ASP A 152 -11.69 34.81 3.84
N CYS A 153 -11.18 34.83 2.59
CA CYS A 153 -11.68 34.00 1.49
C CYS A 153 -10.70 32.88 1.10
N LEU A 154 -11.19 31.63 1.16
CA LEU A 154 -10.42 30.44 0.80
C LEU A 154 -10.31 30.26 -0.73
N THR A 155 -11.41 30.47 -1.46
CA THR A 155 -11.43 30.39 -2.93
C THR A 155 -12.33 31.45 -3.54
N CYS A 156 -11.90 31.98 -4.68
CA CYS A 156 -12.62 32.99 -5.46
C CYS A 156 -12.36 32.81 -6.95
N ALA A 157 -13.37 33.08 -7.78
CA ALA A 157 -13.24 33.21 -9.22
C ALA A 157 -13.09 34.68 -9.67
N ASP A 158 -13.44 35.63 -8.79
CA ASP A 158 -13.32 37.07 -8.99
C ASP A 158 -12.58 37.65 -7.77
N PRO A 159 -11.50 38.44 -7.94
CA PRO A 159 -10.72 38.98 -6.83
C PRO A 159 -11.51 39.92 -5.89
N LYS A 160 -12.75 40.29 -6.23
CA LYS A 160 -13.66 41.08 -5.38
C LYS A 160 -14.79 40.27 -4.75
N LYS A 161 -14.92 38.99 -5.06
CA LYS A 161 -16.01 38.13 -4.59
C LYS A 161 -15.45 36.83 -4.06
N CYS A 162 -16.05 36.32 -2.99
CA CYS A 162 -15.70 35.03 -2.45
C CYS A 162 -16.68 33.96 -2.93
N ASP A 163 -16.14 32.78 -3.25
CA ASP A 163 -16.93 31.57 -3.52
C ASP A 163 -16.97 30.66 -2.30
N GLN A 164 -15.87 30.61 -1.54
CA GLN A 164 -15.78 29.85 -0.29
C GLN A 164 -14.97 30.61 0.76
N CYS A 165 -15.58 30.87 1.91
CA CYS A 165 -14.93 31.54 3.03
C CYS A 165 -13.96 30.63 3.79
N GLU A 166 -13.00 31.25 4.47
CA GLU A 166 -12.13 30.56 5.43
C GLU A 166 -12.92 30.05 6.65
N LEU A 167 -12.28 29.19 7.45
CA LEU A 167 -12.87 28.66 8.68
C LEU A 167 -13.24 29.83 9.61
N THR A 168 -14.35 29.71 10.35
CA THR A 168 -14.96 30.77 11.18
C THR A 168 -15.68 31.88 10.43
N PHE A 169 -15.83 31.78 9.10
CA PHE A 169 -16.61 32.72 8.30
C PHE A 169 -17.73 32.02 7.52
N THR A 170 -18.73 32.78 7.11
CA THR A 170 -19.83 32.32 6.26
C THR A 170 -20.10 33.30 5.12
N LEU A 171 -20.51 32.76 3.98
CA LEU A 171 -20.73 33.55 2.77
C LEU A 171 -22.07 34.29 2.87
N ASN A 172 -22.03 35.61 2.74
CA ASN A 172 -23.23 36.44 2.69
C ASN A 172 -23.82 36.51 1.26
N THR A 173 -25.01 37.10 1.14
CA THR A 173 -25.71 37.27 -0.15
C THR A 173 -24.97 38.17 -1.16
N GLY A 174 -23.93 38.89 -0.72
CA GLY A 174 -23.08 39.73 -1.56
C GLY A 174 -21.78 39.07 -2.00
N ASN A 175 -21.62 37.76 -1.81
CA ASN A 175 -20.37 37.02 -2.05
C ASN A 175 -19.19 37.58 -1.23
N SER A 176 -19.43 37.97 0.01
CA SER A 176 -18.41 38.41 0.96
C SER A 176 -18.51 37.60 2.25
N CYS A 177 -17.40 37.43 2.95
CA CYS A 177 -17.31 36.61 4.14
C CYS A 177 -17.65 37.41 5.39
N THR A 178 -18.51 36.85 6.23
CA THR A 178 -18.92 37.44 7.52
C THR A 178 -18.50 36.50 8.65
N PRO A 179 -17.87 36.99 9.73
CA PRO A 179 -17.37 36.15 10.79
C PRO A 179 -18.51 35.50 11.58
N CYS A 180 -18.38 34.21 11.87
CA CYS A 180 -19.21 33.47 12.80
C CYS A 180 -18.98 33.96 14.24
N PHE A 181 -19.90 33.62 15.14
CA PHE A 181 -19.71 33.88 16.57
C PHE A 181 -18.61 33.01 17.17
N ALA A 182 -18.13 33.39 18.36
CA ALA A 182 -16.98 32.79 19.02
C ALA A 182 -17.07 31.25 19.08
N ASN A 183 -15.94 30.59 18.80
CA ASN A 183 -15.76 29.14 18.80
C ASN A 183 -16.60 28.37 17.76
N CYS A 184 -17.31 29.07 16.87
CA CYS A 184 -18.00 28.44 15.76
C CYS A 184 -17.09 28.35 14.53
N GLY A 185 -16.89 27.14 14.01
CA GLY A 185 -16.10 26.90 12.79
C GLY A 185 -16.90 27.11 11.50
N LYS A 186 -18.17 26.71 11.47
CA LYS A 186 -19.09 26.93 10.34
C LYS A 186 -20.47 27.34 10.83
N CYS A 187 -21.02 28.41 10.25
CA CYS A 187 -22.32 28.95 10.62
C CYS A 187 -23.20 29.25 9.40
N THR A 188 -24.51 29.32 9.62
CA THR A 188 -25.51 29.75 8.65
C THR A 188 -26.08 31.11 9.02
N ILE A 189 -26.47 31.86 7.98
CA ILE A 189 -27.18 33.14 8.11
C ILE A 189 -28.67 32.87 7.87
N ASN A 190 -29.52 33.13 8.87
CA ASN A 190 -30.96 33.18 8.63
C ASN A 190 -31.34 34.59 8.16
N MET A 191 -31.96 34.67 6.97
CA MET A 191 -32.53 35.92 6.47
C MET A 191 -33.81 36.26 7.22
N GLY A 192 -33.67 36.93 8.37
CA GLY A 192 -34.78 37.64 9.02
C GLY A 192 -35.16 38.91 8.26
N THR A 193 -36.43 39.32 8.32
CA THR A 193 -37.02 40.34 7.44
C THR A 193 -36.65 41.80 7.73
N THR A 194 -35.86 42.11 8.76
CA THR A 194 -35.45 43.48 9.06
C THR A 194 -34.17 43.49 9.89
N GLU A 195 -33.16 44.21 9.39
CA GLU A 195 -31.85 44.50 10.00
C GLU A 195 -30.76 43.43 9.84
N VAL A 196 -29.62 43.93 9.32
CA VAL A 196 -28.27 43.35 9.13
C VAL A 196 -28.12 41.83 9.29
N PRO A 197 -27.75 41.08 8.24
CA PRO A 197 -27.54 39.63 8.32
C PRO A 197 -26.40 39.30 9.30
N ALA A 198 -26.74 38.76 10.46
CA ALA A 198 -25.80 38.17 11.41
C ALA A 198 -25.88 36.63 11.33
N PRO A 199 -24.78 35.90 11.50
CA PRO A 199 -24.82 34.44 11.58
C PRO A 199 -25.60 34.01 12.82
N THR A 200 -26.63 33.20 12.61
CA THR A 200 -27.62 32.86 13.65
C THR A 200 -27.47 31.45 14.19
N THR A 201 -26.77 30.56 13.48
CA THR A 201 -26.68 29.15 13.90
C THR A 201 -25.34 28.56 13.48
N CYS A 202 -24.64 27.96 14.43
CA CYS A 202 -23.44 27.17 14.20
C CYS A 202 -23.81 25.74 13.81
N THR A 203 -23.26 25.28 12.69
CA THR A 203 -23.40 23.90 12.23
C THR A 203 -22.20 23.05 12.61
N THR A 204 -21.05 23.66 12.91
CA THR A 204 -19.83 22.96 13.32
C THR A 204 -19.00 23.88 14.20
N CYS A 205 -18.68 23.45 15.42
CA CYS A 205 -17.79 24.19 16.31
C CYS A 205 -16.31 23.99 15.93
N LEU A 206 -15.44 24.85 16.45
CA LEU A 206 -14.00 24.64 16.39
C LEU A 206 -13.60 23.41 17.21
N ASP A 207 -12.42 22.86 16.91
CA ASP A 207 -11.84 21.73 17.62
C ASP A 207 -11.80 22.00 19.13
N GLY A 208 -12.24 21.03 19.93
CA GLY A 208 -12.35 21.15 21.39
C GLY A 208 -13.69 21.73 21.87
N PHE A 209 -14.66 21.96 20.98
CA PHE A 209 -15.98 22.47 21.33
C PHE A 209 -17.11 21.61 20.75
N PHE A 210 -18.26 21.61 21.41
CA PHE A 210 -19.48 20.95 20.95
C PHE A 210 -20.67 21.92 20.87
N ILE A 211 -21.64 21.58 20.04
CA ILE A 211 -22.83 22.40 19.83
C ILE A 211 -23.78 22.30 21.01
N GLN A 212 -24.23 23.44 21.52
CA GLN A 212 -25.24 23.55 22.56
C GLN A 212 -26.41 24.44 22.10
N ASN A 213 -27.57 24.33 22.77
CA ASN A 213 -28.74 25.18 22.55
C ASN A 213 -29.18 25.25 21.08
N GLY A 214 -29.17 24.11 20.38
CA GLY A 214 -29.63 24.04 18.99
C GLY A 214 -28.76 24.80 17.98
N GLY A 215 -27.46 25.00 18.27
CA GLY A 215 -26.54 25.70 17.38
C GLY A 215 -26.30 27.15 17.74
N LEU A 216 -26.78 27.64 18.89
CA LEU A 216 -26.56 29.03 19.30
C LEU A 216 -25.24 29.26 20.02
N HIS A 217 -24.63 28.21 20.59
CA HIS A 217 -23.37 28.29 21.31
C HIS A 217 -22.49 27.07 21.06
N CYS A 218 -21.18 27.28 21.14
CA CYS A 218 -20.16 26.24 21.14
C CYS A 218 -19.52 26.20 22.53
N GLN A 219 -19.75 25.12 23.27
CA GLN A 219 -19.22 24.91 24.62
C GLN A 219 -17.96 24.04 24.57
N GLU A 220 -16.96 24.36 25.39
CA GLU A 220 -15.71 23.61 25.47
C GLU A 220 -15.94 22.18 26.00
N CYS A 221 -15.22 21.21 25.43
CA CYS A 221 -15.25 19.81 25.85
C CYS A 221 -14.62 19.58 27.23
N GLY A 222 -13.62 20.38 27.62
CA GLY A 222 -12.86 20.19 28.87
C GLY A 222 -11.97 18.94 28.89
N ILE A 223 -11.83 18.23 27.75
CA ILE A 223 -10.96 17.06 27.60
C ILE A 223 -9.74 17.45 26.77
N LYS A 224 -8.55 17.29 27.35
CA LYS A 224 -7.28 17.62 26.68
C LYS A 224 -7.12 16.84 25.37
N SER A 225 -6.69 17.54 24.32
CA SER A 225 -6.46 16.97 22.98
C SER A 225 -7.71 16.34 22.34
N CYS A 226 -8.90 16.70 22.82
CA CYS A 226 -10.15 16.30 22.20
C CYS A 226 -10.52 17.26 21.07
N LYS A 227 -10.88 16.70 19.91
CA LYS A 227 -11.31 17.45 18.73
C LYS A 227 -12.81 17.63 18.70
N THR A 228 -13.56 16.56 18.87
CA THR A 228 -15.04 16.58 18.98
C THR A 228 -15.47 15.78 20.19
N CYS A 229 -16.49 16.23 20.90
CA CYS A 229 -17.03 15.54 22.06
C CYS A 229 -18.56 15.50 22.04
N THR A 230 -19.11 14.52 22.74
CA THR A 230 -20.55 14.35 22.93
C THR A 230 -20.90 14.55 24.40
N HIS A 231 -22.00 15.27 24.63
CA HIS A 231 -22.59 15.45 25.95
C HIS A 231 -23.85 14.60 26.09
N THR A 232 -23.81 13.61 26.99
CA THR A 232 -24.99 12.78 27.29
C THR A 232 -25.76 13.35 28.45
N THR A 233 -27.08 13.50 28.27
CA THR A 233 -27.99 13.90 29.34
C THR A 233 -28.59 12.63 29.95
N LEU A 234 -28.13 12.27 31.15
CA LEU A 234 -28.69 11.31 32.13
C LEU A 234 -27.90 10.00 32.34
N PRO A 235 -27.89 9.47 33.60
CA PRO A 235 -28.33 10.09 34.86
C PRO A 235 -27.26 11.03 35.48
N PHE A 236 -26.06 11.04 34.93
CA PHE A 236 -24.99 11.99 35.25
C PHE A 236 -24.46 12.55 33.93
N PRO A 237 -24.33 13.87 33.77
CA PRO A 237 -23.77 14.44 32.56
C PRO A 237 -22.32 13.98 32.42
N ILE A 238 -22.04 13.21 31.38
CA ILE A 238 -20.69 12.78 31.03
C ILE A 238 -20.38 13.38 29.67
N ILE A 239 -19.28 14.12 29.61
CA ILE A 239 -18.66 14.53 28.35
C ILE A 239 -17.63 13.46 28.01
N THR A 240 -17.77 12.86 26.84
CA THR A 240 -16.78 11.94 26.28
C THR A 240 -16.23 12.50 24.99
N CYS A 241 -14.95 12.26 24.74
CA CYS A 241 -14.36 12.59 23.46
C CYS A 241 -14.79 11.56 22.41
N ASP A 242 -15.11 12.03 21.21
CA ASP A 242 -15.47 11.19 20.06
C ASP A 242 -14.30 11.07 19.07
N THR A 243 -13.56 12.16 18.87
CA THR A 243 -12.35 12.17 18.04
C THR A 243 -11.28 13.04 18.68
N CYS A 244 -10.02 12.65 18.51
CA CYS A 244 -8.89 13.36 19.08
C CYS A 244 -8.24 14.30 18.08
N THR A 245 -7.45 15.25 18.58
CA THR A 245 -6.55 16.05 17.73
C THR A 245 -5.41 15.18 17.21
N ASP A 246 -4.73 15.66 16.16
CA ASP A 246 -3.62 14.92 15.56
C ASP A 246 -2.53 14.57 16.58
N GLY A 247 -1.96 13.36 16.45
CA GLY A 247 -0.98 12.81 17.39
C GLY A 247 -1.58 12.05 18.58
N TYR A 248 -2.91 11.92 18.64
CA TYR A 248 -3.64 11.21 19.70
C TYR A 248 -4.61 10.17 19.14
N HIS A 249 -4.89 9.15 19.93
CA HIS A 249 -5.90 8.13 19.67
C HIS A 249 -6.95 8.11 20.78
N LEU A 250 -8.15 7.64 20.45
CA LEU A 250 -9.26 7.55 21.39
C LEU A 250 -9.19 6.25 22.21
N GLU A 251 -9.18 6.39 23.53
CA GLU A 251 -9.24 5.25 24.46
C GLU A 251 -10.16 5.60 25.64
N GLY A 252 -11.24 4.82 25.81
CA GLY A 252 -12.18 5.01 26.92
C GLY A 252 -12.86 6.38 26.99
N GLY A 253 -13.01 7.08 25.86
CA GLY A 253 -13.57 8.44 25.80
C GLY A 253 -12.56 9.55 26.08
N PHE A 254 -11.28 9.22 26.20
CA PHE A 254 -10.17 10.16 26.40
C PHE A 254 -9.16 10.07 25.26
N CYS A 255 -8.37 11.12 25.09
CA CYS A 255 -7.32 11.17 24.08
C CYS A 255 -5.97 10.85 24.69
N VAL A 256 -5.35 9.78 24.19
CA VAL A 256 -4.05 9.27 24.63
C VAL A 256 -3.04 9.49 23.51
N ILE A 257 -1.82 9.89 23.87
CA ILE A 257 -0.75 10.11 22.88
C ILE A 257 -0.50 8.84 22.08
N CYS A 258 -0.28 8.98 20.77
CA CYS A 258 0.00 7.83 19.93
C CYS A 258 1.31 7.14 20.29
N SER A 259 1.37 5.83 20.06
CA SER A 259 2.56 5.03 20.36
C SER A 259 3.76 5.52 19.54
N PRO A 260 4.97 5.60 20.12
CA PRO A 260 6.17 5.80 19.31
C PRO A 260 6.40 4.58 18.41
N LYS A 261 7.14 4.75 17.30
CA LYS A 261 7.45 3.69 16.33
C LYS A 261 7.84 2.35 16.99
N SER A 262 8.73 2.39 17.98
CA SER A 262 9.26 1.21 18.67
C SER A 262 8.23 0.44 19.50
N SER A 263 7.06 1.03 19.75
CA SER A 263 5.99 0.44 20.56
C SER A 263 4.75 0.06 19.74
N ILE A 264 4.77 0.29 18.42
CA ILE A 264 3.65 -0.09 17.55
C ILE A 264 3.59 -1.62 17.43
N ASN A 265 2.52 -2.18 17.98
CA ASN A 265 2.31 -3.62 18.13
C ASN A 265 0.88 -4.01 17.71
N LEU A 266 0.52 -5.29 17.85
CA LEU A 266 -0.79 -5.79 17.40
C LEU A 266 -1.97 -5.21 18.22
N ALA A 267 -1.72 -4.71 19.43
CA ALA A 267 -2.72 -4.07 20.29
C ALA A 267 -2.80 -2.55 20.10
N SER A 268 -1.89 -1.94 19.32
CA SER A 268 -1.90 -0.50 19.06
C SER A 268 -3.21 -0.07 18.39
N LYS A 269 -3.71 1.09 18.81
CA LYS A 269 -4.93 1.70 18.27
C LYS A 269 -4.59 2.68 17.16
N VAL A 270 -5.60 2.98 16.35
CA VAL A 270 -5.50 3.95 15.25
C VAL A 270 -5.19 5.33 15.81
N CYS A 271 -4.08 5.91 15.35
CA CYS A 271 -3.68 7.27 15.63
C CYS A 271 -4.40 8.25 14.69
N THR A 272 -4.86 9.38 15.22
CA THR A 272 -5.40 10.46 14.40
C THR A 272 -4.23 11.27 13.84
N CYS A 273 -4.08 11.33 12.51
CA CYS A 273 -3.00 12.08 11.86
C CYS A 273 -3.49 12.80 10.60
N GLY A 274 -3.58 14.13 10.67
CA GLY A 274 -3.93 14.99 9.57
C GLY A 274 -5.21 14.56 8.86
N SER A 275 -5.16 14.50 7.53
CA SER A 275 -6.30 14.11 6.70
C SER A 275 -6.30 12.62 6.31
N ASP A 276 -5.59 11.74 7.05
CA ASP A 276 -5.66 10.31 6.74
C ASP A 276 -7.08 9.78 6.98
N THR A 277 -7.81 9.58 5.89
CA THR A 277 -9.17 9.03 5.91
C THR A 277 -9.18 7.51 5.96
N THR A 278 -8.02 6.85 5.81
CA THR A 278 -7.93 5.38 5.81
C THR A 278 -8.00 4.80 7.22
N GLY A 279 -7.59 5.57 8.23
CA GLY A 279 -7.69 5.20 9.64
C GLY A 279 -6.75 4.07 10.04
N ASN A 280 -5.54 4.01 9.48
CA ASN A 280 -4.57 2.94 9.79
C ASN A 280 -3.20 3.46 10.25
N CYS A 281 -3.07 4.75 10.58
CA CYS A 281 -1.85 5.25 11.20
C CYS A 281 -1.63 4.59 12.57
N GLY A 282 -0.43 4.06 12.82
CA GLY A 282 0.01 3.68 14.16
C GLY A 282 0.60 4.87 14.93
N ASN A 283 1.21 5.81 14.20
CA ASN A 283 1.62 7.12 14.71
C ASN A 283 1.66 8.15 13.58
N CYS A 284 1.94 9.41 13.92
CA CYS A 284 2.06 10.48 12.95
C CYS A 284 3.50 10.84 12.60
N SER A 285 3.65 11.56 11.49
CA SER A 285 4.87 12.29 11.14
C SER A 285 5.23 13.30 12.25
N SER A 286 6.44 13.88 12.20
CA SER A 286 6.85 14.91 13.17
C SER A 286 5.92 16.13 13.20
N ASN A 287 5.26 16.44 12.07
CA ASN A 287 4.34 17.56 11.94
C ASN A 287 2.87 17.15 12.14
N SER A 288 2.62 15.87 12.39
CA SER A 288 1.30 15.26 12.60
C SER A 288 0.29 15.38 11.45
N ASP A 289 0.74 15.83 10.28
CA ASP A 289 -0.07 16.10 9.08
C ASP A 289 -0.37 14.85 8.22
N HIS A 290 0.32 13.74 8.47
CA HIS A 290 0.11 12.44 7.84
C HIS A 290 0.64 11.30 8.73
N CYS A 291 0.43 10.03 8.35
CA CYS A 291 0.97 8.91 9.10
C CYS A 291 2.50 8.88 9.03
N GLY A 292 3.15 8.66 10.17
CA GLY A 292 4.60 8.41 10.22
C GLY A 292 4.92 6.92 10.02
N TYR A 293 4.12 6.07 10.66
CA TYR A 293 4.16 4.62 10.59
C TYR A 293 2.75 4.06 10.67
N CYS A 294 2.52 2.97 9.95
CA CYS A 294 1.23 2.30 9.92
C CYS A 294 1.09 1.27 11.03
N LEU A 295 -0.17 0.93 11.35
CA LEU A 295 -0.48 -0.24 12.15
C LEU A 295 -0.02 -1.54 11.46
N ILE A 296 0.14 -2.60 12.26
CA ILE A 296 0.65 -3.88 11.78
C ILE A 296 -0.24 -4.48 10.67
N GLY A 297 0.39 -4.81 9.55
CA GLY A 297 -0.24 -5.34 8.34
C GLY A 297 -0.70 -4.29 7.34
N TYR A 298 -0.39 -3.01 7.58
CA TYR A 298 -0.65 -1.92 6.64
C TYR A 298 0.67 -1.30 6.17
N GLY A 299 0.76 -1.02 4.87
CA GLY A 299 1.92 -0.38 4.25
C GLY A 299 1.75 1.13 4.14
N LEU A 300 2.84 1.85 4.37
CA LEU A 300 2.94 3.30 4.23
C LEU A 300 3.16 3.68 2.76
N ASN A 301 2.28 4.54 2.25
CA ASN A 301 2.38 5.12 0.92
C ASN A 301 3.22 6.41 0.93
N LEU A 302 3.67 6.85 -0.25
CA LEU A 302 4.46 8.08 -0.40
C LEU A 302 3.70 9.35 -0.01
N ASP A 303 2.37 9.33 -0.07
CA ASP A 303 1.50 10.43 0.36
C ASP A 303 1.23 10.44 1.87
N GLY A 304 1.83 9.49 2.62
CA GLY A 304 1.67 9.39 4.06
C GLY A 304 0.37 8.71 4.51
N THR A 305 -0.34 8.02 3.61
CA THR A 305 -1.51 7.19 3.95
C THR A 305 -1.12 5.74 4.24
N CYS A 306 -1.95 5.02 5.00
CA CYS A 306 -1.71 3.63 5.39
C CYS A 306 -2.75 2.69 4.76
N THR A 307 -2.31 1.76 3.93
CA THR A 307 -3.21 0.89 3.16
C THR A 307 -2.86 -0.58 3.28
N LYS A 308 -3.84 -1.46 3.08
CA LYS A 308 -3.59 -2.90 3.07
C LYS A 308 -2.83 -3.25 1.79
N CYS A 309 -1.69 -3.93 1.93
CA CYS A 309 -0.89 -4.38 0.80
C CYS A 309 -1.65 -5.42 -0.03
N ALA A 310 -1.56 -5.32 -1.37
CA ALA A 310 -2.33 -6.14 -2.31
C ALA A 310 -1.62 -6.30 -3.66
N GLY A 311 -2.12 -7.22 -4.49
CA GLY A 311 -1.61 -7.46 -5.84
C GLY A 311 -0.18 -8.01 -5.83
N VAL A 312 0.70 -7.39 -6.62
CA VAL A 312 2.12 -7.79 -6.75
C VAL A 312 2.98 -7.40 -5.55
N PHE A 313 2.48 -6.52 -4.68
CA PHE A 313 3.13 -6.12 -3.42
C PHE A 313 2.23 -6.41 -2.22
N PRO A 314 1.99 -7.68 -1.86
CA PRO A 314 0.98 -8.05 -0.86
C PRO A 314 1.49 -8.07 0.60
N VAL A 315 2.75 -7.72 0.85
CA VAL A 315 3.40 -7.86 2.18
C VAL A 315 3.98 -6.54 2.66
N VAL A 316 3.98 -6.27 3.96
CA VAL A 316 4.67 -5.12 4.57
C VAL A 316 6.13 -5.49 4.87
N GLY A 317 7.07 -4.77 4.27
CA GLY A 317 8.51 -5.02 4.42
C GLY A 317 9.16 -4.26 5.59
N PRO A 318 10.48 -4.44 5.80
CA PRO A 318 11.25 -3.83 6.89
C PRO A 318 11.18 -2.30 7.02
N LEU A 319 10.90 -1.61 5.90
CA LEU A 319 10.78 -0.15 5.85
C LEU A 319 9.33 0.32 6.05
N GLY A 320 8.38 -0.60 6.26
CA GLY A 320 6.96 -0.31 6.45
C GLY A 320 6.17 -0.07 5.17
N ASN A 321 6.77 -0.22 3.98
CA ASN A 321 6.10 -0.11 2.69
C ASN A 321 5.66 -1.48 2.16
N CYS A 322 4.73 -1.49 1.20
CA CYS A 322 4.33 -2.72 0.52
C CYS A 322 5.44 -3.24 -0.41
N VAL A 323 5.72 -4.55 -0.31
CA VAL A 323 6.77 -5.28 -1.03
C VAL A 323 6.25 -6.64 -1.52
N SER A 324 7.03 -7.33 -2.35
CA SER A 324 6.69 -8.66 -2.87
C SER A 324 6.80 -9.74 -1.79
N ASN A 325 6.09 -10.86 -1.98
CA ASN A 325 6.03 -12.00 -1.03
C ASN A 325 7.41 -12.57 -0.65
N GLU A 326 8.41 -12.48 -1.53
CA GLU A 326 9.74 -13.07 -1.31
C GLU A 326 10.62 -12.24 -0.35
N THR A 327 10.11 -11.12 0.17
CA THR A 327 10.89 -10.21 1.03
C THR A 327 10.98 -10.71 2.46
N CYS A 328 9.89 -11.27 3.01
CA CYS A 328 9.90 -11.83 4.36
C CYS A 328 10.34 -13.30 4.30
N PHE A 329 11.10 -13.75 5.30
CA PHE A 329 11.64 -15.11 5.39
C PHE A 329 10.52 -16.16 5.38
N ASP A 330 9.46 -15.89 6.13
CA ASP A 330 8.27 -16.74 6.20
C ASP A 330 7.24 -16.33 5.14
N VAL A 331 6.92 -17.24 4.22
CA VAL A 331 5.97 -17.04 3.12
C VAL A 331 4.53 -16.82 3.59
N GLN A 332 4.21 -17.25 4.82
CA GLN A 332 2.91 -17.01 5.46
C GLN A 332 2.90 -15.71 6.25
N CYS A 333 4.00 -14.96 6.29
CA CYS A 333 4.06 -13.65 6.91
C CYS A 333 3.51 -12.55 5.97
N VAL A 334 2.70 -11.64 6.52
CA VAL A 334 2.18 -10.46 5.81
C VAL A 334 2.78 -9.14 6.32
N ASP A 335 3.53 -9.17 7.42
CA ASP A 335 4.29 -8.04 7.96
C ASP A 335 5.53 -8.57 8.69
N CYS A 336 6.73 -8.37 8.11
CA CYS A 336 7.99 -8.76 8.75
C CYS A 336 8.63 -7.66 9.61
N GLY A 337 7.96 -6.53 9.80
CA GLY A 337 8.40 -5.55 10.79
C GLY A 337 9.64 -4.78 10.41
N ASN A 338 10.73 -4.98 11.17
CA ASN A 338 12.01 -4.28 10.99
C ASN A 338 13.12 -5.20 10.44
N SER A 339 12.85 -6.49 10.23
CA SER A 339 13.83 -7.48 9.76
C SER A 339 13.14 -8.53 8.91
N ILE A 340 13.78 -8.96 7.82
CA ILE A 340 13.25 -10.01 6.95
C ILE A 340 13.06 -11.35 7.69
N ASP A 341 13.84 -11.59 8.75
CA ASP A 341 13.83 -12.83 9.53
C ASP A 341 12.79 -12.83 10.67
N SER A 342 12.07 -11.73 10.86
CA SER A 342 11.03 -11.61 11.89
C SER A 342 9.66 -11.61 11.22
N CYS A 343 8.67 -12.23 11.88
CA CYS A 343 7.28 -12.02 11.51
C CYS A 343 6.51 -11.36 12.66
N ARG A 344 5.72 -10.35 12.30
CA ARG A 344 4.79 -9.66 13.21
C ARG A 344 3.36 -10.06 13.00
N LYS A 345 2.98 -10.37 11.76
CA LYS A 345 1.62 -10.76 11.43
C LYS A 345 1.61 -11.82 10.34
N CYS A 346 0.87 -12.88 10.62
CA CYS A 346 0.65 -13.96 9.68
C CYS A 346 -0.55 -13.69 8.78
N ARG A 347 -0.59 -14.39 7.65
CA ARG A 347 -1.73 -14.44 6.74
C ARG A 347 -2.94 -15.07 7.45
N ASP A 348 -4.13 -14.73 6.98
CA ASP A 348 -5.38 -15.35 7.47
C ASP A 348 -5.26 -16.89 7.44
N GLY A 349 -5.65 -17.53 8.54
CA GLY A 349 -5.49 -18.98 8.74
C GLY A 349 -4.17 -19.41 9.41
N PHE A 350 -3.25 -18.48 9.67
CA PHE A 350 -1.98 -18.72 10.34
C PHE A 350 -1.82 -17.81 11.56
N GLN A 351 -1.01 -18.23 12.53
CA GLN A 351 -0.67 -17.48 13.75
C GLN A 351 0.82 -17.63 14.05
N LEU A 352 1.39 -16.67 14.78
CA LEU A 352 2.77 -16.79 15.25
C LEU A 352 2.86 -17.86 16.32
N ASP A 353 3.86 -18.72 16.23
CA ASP A 353 4.31 -19.53 17.36
C ASP A 353 5.34 -18.75 18.21
N ILE A 354 5.79 -19.34 19.32
CA ILE A 354 6.76 -18.70 20.22
C ILE A 354 8.12 -18.41 19.58
N THR A 355 8.41 -18.96 18.40
CA THR A 355 9.67 -18.75 17.67
C THR A 355 9.58 -17.60 16.67
N GLY A 356 8.37 -17.04 16.47
CA GLY A 356 8.13 -15.97 15.50
C GLY A 356 7.83 -16.46 14.09
N VAL A 357 7.53 -17.76 13.93
CA VAL A 357 7.17 -18.38 12.65
C VAL A 357 5.65 -18.54 12.56
N CYS A 358 5.10 -18.35 11.36
CA CYS A 358 3.69 -18.51 11.07
C CYS A 358 3.32 -19.97 10.91
N VAL A 359 2.57 -20.47 11.88
CA VAL A 359 2.04 -21.83 11.90
C VAL A 359 0.54 -21.84 11.65
N LYS A 360 -0.01 -22.94 11.12
CA LYS A 360 -1.43 -23.00 10.78
C LYS A 360 -2.27 -22.95 12.06
N ILE A 361 -3.32 -22.12 12.06
CA ILE A 361 -4.27 -22.03 13.18
C ILE A 361 -4.95 -23.39 13.34
N CYS A 362 -5.08 -23.83 14.58
CA CYS A 362 -5.81 -25.05 14.86
C CYS A 362 -7.31 -24.82 14.80
N THR A 363 -7.96 -25.45 13.83
CA THR A 363 -9.41 -25.41 13.64
C THR A 363 -10.15 -26.45 14.47
N ILE A 364 -9.42 -27.41 15.05
CA ILE A 364 -9.97 -28.48 15.87
C ILE A 364 -10.19 -27.97 17.29
N LYS A 365 -11.38 -28.22 17.85
CA LYS A 365 -11.69 -27.89 19.24
C LYS A 365 -10.88 -28.77 20.19
N LEU A 366 -9.89 -28.18 20.84
CA LEU A 366 -9.05 -28.85 21.82
C LEU A 366 -9.78 -29.10 23.15
N GLN A 367 -9.43 -30.21 23.79
CA GLN A 367 -9.75 -30.49 25.19
C GLN A 367 -8.55 -30.16 26.08
N ASN A 368 -8.79 -30.07 27.39
CA ASN A 368 -7.72 -29.80 28.34
C ASN A 368 -6.61 -30.84 28.25
N GLY A 369 -5.35 -30.39 28.23
CA GLY A 369 -4.18 -31.25 28.09
C GLY A 369 -3.94 -31.69 26.64
N GLN A 370 -4.51 -31.01 25.65
CA GLN A 370 -4.23 -31.22 24.24
C GLN A 370 -3.60 -29.98 23.60
N PHE A 371 -2.82 -30.19 22.54
CA PHE A 371 -2.26 -29.13 21.72
C PHE A 371 -2.25 -29.56 20.25
N CYS A 372 -2.07 -28.58 19.36
CA CYS A 372 -2.00 -28.85 17.93
C CYS A 372 -0.56 -28.94 17.48
N ARG A 373 -0.17 -30.14 17.04
CA ARG A 373 1.13 -30.39 16.43
C ARG A 373 1.07 -30.01 14.97
N GLN A 374 1.98 -29.13 14.56
CA GLN A 374 2.11 -28.71 13.17
C GLN A 374 2.67 -29.87 12.32
N ASN A 375 2.19 -29.98 11.09
CA ASN A 375 2.79 -30.85 10.08
C ASN A 375 3.93 -30.12 9.37
N GLU A 376 4.90 -30.87 8.85
CA GLU A 376 5.94 -30.29 7.98
C GLU A 376 5.33 -29.66 6.73
N ASP A 377 4.26 -30.26 6.21
CA ASP A 377 3.45 -29.70 5.14
C ASP A 377 2.31 -28.84 5.72
N LEU A 378 2.47 -27.51 5.62
CA LEU A 378 1.49 -26.52 6.07
C LEU A 378 0.16 -26.55 5.28
N THR A 379 0.06 -27.32 4.19
CA THR A 379 -1.23 -27.55 3.52
C THR A 379 -2.12 -28.48 4.32
N ILE A 380 -1.54 -29.34 5.18
CA ILE A 380 -2.24 -30.31 6.01
C ILE A 380 -2.65 -29.66 7.34
N ASP A 381 -3.90 -29.89 7.76
CA ASP A 381 -4.38 -29.37 9.05
C ASP A 381 -3.58 -29.95 10.23
N PRO A 382 -3.34 -29.16 11.29
CA PRO A 382 -2.62 -29.63 12.48
C PRO A 382 -3.32 -30.84 13.11
N VAL A 383 -2.52 -31.74 13.69
CA VAL A 383 -3.04 -32.93 14.37
C VAL A 383 -3.11 -32.68 15.87
N VAL A 384 -4.16 -33.16 16.51
CA VAL A 384 -4.32 -33.08 17.97
C VAL A 384 -3.41 -34.10 18.65
N ASN A 385 -2.55 -33.62 19.54
CA ASN A 385 -1.69 -34.42 20.39
C ASN A 385 -1.92 -34.11 21.87
N PHE A 386 -1.53 -35.04 22.74
CA PHE A 386 -1.51 -34.80 24.18
C PHE A 386 -0.32 -33.95 24.58
N CYS A 387 -0.54 -33.03 25.53
CA CYS A 387 0.49 -32.20 26.11
C CYS A 387 1.61 -33.03 26.74
N PRO A 388 2.88 -32.62 26.58
CA PRO A 388 3.99 -33.28 27.23
C PRO A 388 3.84 -33.28 28.76
N VAL A 389 4.04 -34.43 29.39
CA VAL A 389 4.13 -34.56 30.85
C VAL A 389 5.58 -34.57 31.34
N ASP A 390 6.54 -34.78 30.44
CA ASP A 390 7.97 -34.92 30.73
C ASP A 390 8.77 -33.65 30.38
N GLY A 391 9.63 -33.22 31.32
CA GLY A 391 10.48 -32.02 31.23
C GLY A 391 11.28 -31.81 29.93
N PRO A 392 11.92 -32.84 29.33
CA PRO A 392 12.69 -32.66 28.11
C PRO A 392 11.84 -32.37 26.86
N LEU A 393 10.62 -32.92 26.79
CA LEU A 393 9.71 -32.75 25.65
C LEU A 393 8.98 -31.39 25.70
N ILE A 394 8.85 -30.79 26.88
CA ILE A 394 8.31 -29.44 27.06
C ILE A 394 9.14 -28.40 26.28
N GLN A 395 10.44 -28.62 26.12
CA GLN A 395 11.34 -27.68 25.45
C GLN A 395 11.27 -27.71 23.91
N THR A 396 10.52 -28.65 23.31
CA THR A 396 10.49 -28.85 21.85
C THR A 396 9.18 -28.41 21.20
N ILE A 397 8.12 -28.19 21.98
CA ILE A 397 6.86 -27.68 21.46
C ILE A 397 6.89 -26.16 21.37
N THR A 398 6.30 -25.62 20.29
CA THR A 398 6.22 -24.18 20.04
C THR A 398 4.78 -23.66 20.06
N THR A 399 3.80 -24.57 20.05
CA THR A 399 2.37 -24.30 20.14
C THR A 399 1.84 -24.57 21.54
N ALA A 400 0.97 -23.69 22.03
CA ALA A 400 0.45 -23.76 23.38
C ALA A 400 -0.50 -24.94 23.61
N CYS A 401 -0.39 -25.54 24.79
CA CYS A 401 -1.34 -26.47 25.36
C CYS A 401 -2.63 -25.78 25.78
N TYR A 402 -3.76 -26.40 25.45
CA TYR A 402 -5.06 -25.94 25.88
C TYR A 402 -5.29 -26.36 27.34
N CYS A 403 -5.38 -25.38 28.24
CA CYS A 403 -5.63 -25.58 29.67
C CYS A 403 -6.74 -24.61 30.12
N GLY A 404 -8.00 -24.90 29.79
CA GLY A 404 -9.15 -24.07 30.19
C GLY A 404 -9.46 -22.88 29.27
N GLY A 405 -8.65 -22.62 28.24
CA GLY A 405 -8.95 -21.69 27.15
C GLY A 405 -8.65 -20.22 27.40
N THR A 406 -8.34 -19.81 28.63
CA THR A 406 -7.95 -18.43 28.97
C THR A 406 -6.45 -18.25 29.16
N THR A 407 -5.71 -19.35 29.30
CA THR A 407 -4.26 -19.34 29.49
C THR A 407 -3.53 -19.45 28.15
N GLU A 408 -2.55 -18.60 27.93
CA GLU A 408 -1.67 -18.65 26.74
C GLU A 408 -0.30 -19.24 27.10
N ASN A 409 0.43 -19.70 26.09
CA ASN A 409 1.83 -20.17 26.22
C ASN A 409 2.07 -21.29 27.26
N CYS A 410 1.05 -22.07 27.63
CA CYS A 410 1.26 -23.26 28.45
C CYS A 410 2.03 -24.32 27.65
N ALA A 411 3.03 -24.94 28.25
CA ALA A 411 3.64 -26.16 27.71
C ALA A 411 2.94 -27.43 28.19
N ASN A 412 2.31 -27.38 29.36
CA ASN A 412 1.42 -28.43 29.87
C ASN A 412 0.42 -27.84 30.86
N CYS A 413 -0.55 -28.65 31.28
CA CYS A 413 -1.53 -28.26 32.28
C CYS A 413 -1.15 -28.76 33.68
N SER A 414 -1.60 -28.04 34.71
CA SER A 414 -1.39 -28.39 36.11
C SER A 414 -2.08 -29.72 36.43
N GLY A 415 -1.35 -30.62 37.12
CA GLY A 415 -1.89 -31.91 37.57
C GLY A 415 -2.95 -31.78 38.67
N SER A 416 -2.94 -30.69 39.42
CA SER A 416 -3.93 -30.41 40.49
C SER A 416 -5.20 -29.76 39.94
N THR A 417 -5.07 -29.01 38.85
CA THR A 417 -6.11 -28.16 38.27
C THR A 417 -5.91 -28.08 36.76
N ILE A 418 -6.55 -28.98 36.01
CA ILE A 418 -6.31 -29.15 34.57
C ILE A 418 -6.65 -27.91 33.70
N ASN A 419 -7.31 -26.90 34.27
CA ASN A 419 -7.67 -25.63 33.63
C ASN A 419 -6.60 -24.52 33.84
N GLN A 420 -5.41 -24.87 34.31
CA GLN A 420 -4.31 -23.94 34.60
C GLN A 420 -3.02 -24.46 33.98
N CYS A 421 -2.06 -23.57 33.65
CA CYS A 421 -0.76 -24.03 33.18
C CYS A 421 0.01 -24.73 34.32
N GLY A 422 0.64 -25.86 34.01
CA GLY A 422 1.59 -26.52 34.91
C GLY A 422 3.03 -26.05 34.68
N SER A 423 3.33 -25.66 33.45
CA SER A 423 4.61 -25.12 33.00
C SER A 423 4.42 -24.32 31.72
N CYS A 424 5.40 -23.48 31.39
CA CYS A 424 5.33 -22.58 30.26
C CYS A 424 6.22 -23.02 29.11
N LEU A 425 5.84 -22.60 27.90
CA LEU A 425 6.66 -22.71 26.72
C LEU A 425 8.01 -22.01 26.91
N LYS A 426 9.02 -22.43 26.14
CA LYS A 426 10.36 -21.86 26.21
C LYS A 426 10.33 -20.34 26.04
N GLY A 427 11.02 -19.63 26.95
CA GLY A 427 11.07 -18.18 26.97
C GLY A 427 10.02 -17.50 27.86
N TYR A 428 9.06 -18.27 28.39
CA TYR A 428 8.01 -17.79 29.28
C TYR A 428 8.17 -18.35 30.70
N SER A 429 7.75 -17.60 31.71
CA SER A 429 7.75 -18.01 33.12
C SER A 429 6.34 -18.16 33.65
N LEU A 430 6.16 -19.16 34.52
CA LEU A 430 4.90 -19.41 35.22
C LEU A 430 4.78 -18.40 36.38
N ASP A 431 3.69 -17.64 36.40
CA ASP A 431 3.38 -16.74 37.51
C ASP A 431 2.59 -17.43 38.64
N GLU A 432 2.31 -16.69 39.71
CA GLU A 432 1.59 -17.19 40.90
C GLU A 432 0.13 -17.58 40.58
N ASP A 433 -0.45 -17.01 39.52
CA ASP A 433 -1.81 -17.28 39.05
C ASP A 433 -1.87 -18.41 38.00
N HIS A 434 -0.76 -19.12 37.80
CA HIS A 434 -0.61 -20.18 36.80
C HIS A 434 -0.76 -19.72 35.33
N ASN A 435 -0.39 -18.48 35.02
CA ASN A 435 -0.33 -17.97 33.65
C ASN A 435 1.12 -17.91 33.13
N CYS A 436 1.26 -17.94 31.80
CA CYS A 436 2.55 -17.87 31.09
C CYS A 436 2.63 -16.60 30.23
N SER A 437 2.28 -15.44 30.80
CA SER A 437 2.31 -14.14 30.10
C SER A 437 3.65 -13.39 30.25
N LEU A 438 4.46 -13.77 31.24
CA LEU A 438 5.72 -13.12 31.59
C LEU A 438 6.90 -13.80 30.89
N CYS A 439 7.91 -13.01 30.51
CA CYS A 439 9.14 -13.56 29.94
C CYS A 439 10.03 -14.16 31.03
N ALA A 440 10.59 -15.34 30.75
CA ALA A 440 11.53 -16.01 31.62
C ALA A 440 12.86 -15.24 31.74
N SER A 441 13.64 -15.57 32.77
CA SER A 441 14.99 -15.03 32.94
C SER A 441 15.86 -15.26 31.70
N GLY A 442 16.55 -14.21 31.26
CA GLY A 442 17.33 -14.23 30.02
C GLY A 442 16.51 -14.00 28.74
N TYR A 443 15.22 -13.67 28.85
CA TYR A 443 14.36 -13.27 27.74
C TYR A 443 13.77 -11.87 27.99
N GLN A 444 13.43 -11.18 26.90
CA GLN A 444 12.81 -9.86 26.86
C GLN A 444 11.65 -9.86 25.85
N ARG A 445 10.63 -9.04 26.10
CA ARG A 445 9.49 -8.93 25.19
C ARG A 445 9.88 -8.14 23.95
N ASP A 446 9.74 -8.75 22.76
CA ASP A 446 9.80 -8.04 21.50
C ASP A 446 8.52 -7.21 21.35
N MET A 447 8.66 -5.88 21.32
CA MET A 447 7.52 -4.98 21.20
C MET A 447 6.85 -5.04 19.84
N SER A 448 7.45 -5.66 18.83
CA SER A 448 6.89 -5.73 17.47
C SER A 448 5.81 -6.79 17.34
N ASN A 449 6.00 -7.95 17.97
CA ASN A 449 5.12 -9.13 17.87
C ASN A 449 4.70 -9.69 19.26
N LEU A 450 5.13 -9.05 20.34
CA LEU A 450 4.81 -9.37 21.75
C LEU A 450 5.37 -10.70 22.27
N LEU A 451 6.25 -11.37 21.51
CA LEU A 451 6.90 -12.63 21.91
C LEU A 451 8.07 -12.40 22.88
N CYS A 452 8.40 -13.42 23.67
CA CYS A 452 9.59 -13.41 24.53
C CYS A 452 10.81 -13.95 23.77
N VAL A 453 11.79 -13.08 23.51
CA VAL A 453 13.03 -13.40 22.76
C VAL A 453 14.27 -13.31 23.66
N PRO A 454 15.37 -14.03 23.38
CA PRO A 454 16.57 -13.99 24.22
C PRO A 454 17.17 -12.58 24.40
N SER A 455 17.50 -12.22 25.64
CA SER A 455 18.15 -10.97 26.02
C SER A 455 19.65 -11.05 25.77
N GLY A 456 20.16 -10.48 24.68
CA GLY A 456 21.62 -10.27 24.50
C GLY A 456 22.29 -10.85 23.25
N GLY A 457 21.63 -10.90 22.10
CA GLY A 457 22.32 -10.94 20.80
C GLY A 457 22.44 -9.54 20.23
N ASN A 458 23.66 -9.00 20.10
CA ASN A 458 23.91 -7.71 19.45
C ASN A 458 23.20 -7.65 18.09
N SER A 459 22.23 -6.74 17.96
CA SER A 459 21.75 -6.27 16.66
C SER A 459 22.81 -5.36 16.04
N SER A 460 23.79 -5.99 15.41
CA SER A 460 24.59 -5.39 14.35
C SER A 460 25.07 -6.52 13.44
N SER A 461 24.54 -6.53 12.21
CA SER A 461 24.98 -7.30 11.04
C SER A 461 24.99 -8.84 11.14
N GLY A 462 24.07 -9.46 10.38
CA GLY A 462 24.33 -10.70 9.64
C GLY A 462 24.21 -12.02 10.41
N LEU A 463 23.30 -12.87 9.94
CA LEU A 463 23.17 -14.30 10.22
C LEU A 463 22.71 -14.65 11.64
N SER A 464 21.41 -14.58 11.85
CA SER A 464 20.73 -15.42 12.85
C SER A 464 20.91 -16.88 12.45
N LEU A 465 21.69 -17.60 13.24
CA LEU A 465 21.90 -19.05 13.11
C LEU A 465 20.58 -19.77 13.42
N GLY A 466 19.76 -19.96 12.39
CA GLY A 466 18.73 -20.98 12.36
C GLY A 466 19.40 -22.34 12.55
N TRP A 467 18.92 -23.10 13.53
CA TRP A 467 19.31 -24.48 13.76
C TRP A 467 18.84 -25.34 12.58
N ILE A 468 19.70 -25.50 11.56
CA ILE A 468 19.50 -26.49 10.50
C ILE A 468 20.16 -27.79 10.95
N ILE A 469 19.34 -28.71 11.45
CA ILE A 469 19.65 -30.13 11.35
C ILE A 469 19.43 -30.49 9.87
N GLY A 470 20.52 -30.62 9.12
CA GLY A 470 20.47 -30.91 7.68
C GLY A 470 21.79 -30.63 6.94
N ILE A 471 22.82 -31.40 7.28
CA ILE A 471 24.04 -31.71 6.49
C ILE A 471 24.55 -30.62 5.53
N SER A 472 25.54 -29.84 5.96
CA SER A 472 26.36 -29.00 5.08
C SER A 472 27.35 -29.85 4.25
N VAL A 473 26.98 -30.21 3.02
CA VAL A 473 27.87 -30.89 2.04
C VAL A 473 28.98 -29.97 1.50
N THR A 474 28.96 -28.67 1.77
CA THR A 474 29.92 -27.74 1.14
C THR A 474 31.23 -27.53 1.93
N GLY A 475 31.38 -28.14 3.12
CA GLY A 475 32.59 -28.03 3.96
C GLY A 475 33.53 -29.25 3.94
N CYS A 476 33.04 -30.44 3.57
CA CYS A 476 33.83 -31.68 3.63
C CYS A 476 34.67 -31.95 2.36
N LEU A 477 34.33 -31.35 1.21
CA LEU A 477 35.06 -31.60 -0.05
C LEU A 477 36.46 -30.96 -0.09
N LEU A 478 36.71 -29.88 0.66
CA LEU A 478 38.02 -29.24 0.71
C LEU A 478 38.99 -29.91 1.70
N LEU A 479 38.48 -30.52 2.76
CA LEU A 479 39.30 -31.28 3.71
C LEU A 479 39.68 -32.68 3.18
N CYS A 480 38.79 -33.35 2.45
CA CYS A 480 39.11 -34.66 1.85
C CYS A 480 40.12 -34.57 0.70
N THR A 481 40.12 -33.47 -0.08
CA THR A 481 41.08 -33.29 -1.20
C THR A 481 42.49 -32.97 -0.73
N LEU A 482 42.64 -32.26 0.40
CA LEU A 482 43.95 -32.00 1.02
C LEU A 482 44.58 -33.26 1.62
N ILE A 483 43.77 -34.14 2.23
CA ILE A 483 44.25 -35.39 2.82
C ILE A 483 44.66 -36.39 1.73
N VAL A 484 43.89 -36.52 0.65
CA VAL A 484 44.24 -37.41 -0.48
C VAL A 484 45.46 -36.89 -1.26
N GLY A 485 45.58 -35.57 -1.44
CA GLY A 485 46.75 -34.95 -2.09
C GLY A 485 48.06 -35.17 -1.33
N LEU A 486 48.03 -35.06 0.01
CA LEU A 486 49.20 -35.33 0.85
C LEU A 486 49.62 -36.81 0.82
N ILE A 487 48.66 -37.75 0.83
CA ILE A 487 48.96 -39.18 0.75
C ILE A 487 49.58 -39.54 -0.61
N VAL A 488 49.07 -39.01 -1.73
CA VAL A 488 49.64 -39.26 -3.07
C VAL A 488 51.03 -38.63 -3.22
N TRP A 489 51.27 -37.47 -2.61
CA TRP A 489 52.58 -36.81 -2.62
C TRP A 489 53.63 -37.61 -1.83
N PHE A 490 53.29 -38.12 -0.64
CA PHE A 490 54.18 -38.97 0.16
C PHE A 490 54.49 -40.32 -0.53
N VAL A 491 53.51 -40.95 -1.19
CA VAL A 491 53.71 -42.19 -1.94
C VAL A 491 54.59 -41.98 -3.18
N ARG A 492 54.52 -40.82 -3.84
CA ARG A 492 55.42 -40.48 -4.96
C ARG A 492 56.85 -40.16 -4.51
N ARG A 493 57.04 -39.56 -3.34
CA ARG A 493 58.38 -39.28 -2.79
C ARG A 493 59.11 -40.57 -2.37
N GLY A 494 58.40 -41.52 -1.77
CA GLY A 494 58.97 -42.82 -1.37
C GLY A 494 59.45 -43.69 -2.55
N LYS A 495 58.84 -43.57 -3.74
CA LYS A 495 59.28 -44.30 -4.93
C LYS A 495 60.53 -43.72 -5.61
N GLN A 496 60.86 -42.44 -5.41
CA GLN A 496 62.07 -41.85 -5.98
C GLN A 496 63.34 -42.11 -5.15
N GLU A 497 63.22 -42.41 -3.86
CA GLU A 497 64.39 -42.86 -3.07
C GLU A 497 64.72 -44.35 -3.24
N TYR A 498 63.73 -45.21 -3.53
CA TYR A 498 64.00 -46.63 -3.79
C TYR A 498 64.73 -46.89 -5.13
N THR A 499 64.70 -45.92 -6.06
CA THR A 499 65.39 -46.02 -7.36
C THR A 499 66.77 -45.34 -7.35
N ARG A 500 67.27 -44.91 -6.19
CA ARG A 500 68.61 -44.29 -6.04
C ARG A 500 69.58 -45.07 -5.14
N ILE A 501 69.16 -46.21 -4.57
CA ILE A 501 70.02 -47.13 -3.79
C ILE A 501 69.83 -48.60 -4.27
N ARG A 502 69.60 -48.81 -5.57
CA ARG A 502 69.84 -50.09 -6.23
C ARG A 502 70.41 -49.88 -7.62
#